data_AF-D8SGC6-F1
#
_entry.id   AF-D8SGC6-F1
#
_cell.length_a   1.000
_cell.length_b   1.000
_cell.length_c   1.000
_cell.angle_alpha   90.00
_cell.angle_beta   90.00
_cell.angle_gamma   90.00
#
_symmetry.space_group_name_H-M   'P 1'
#
loop_
_entity.id
_entity.type
_entity.pdbx_description
1 polymer ?
#
loop_
_entity_poly.entity_id
_entity_poly.type
_entity_poly.pdbx_seq_one_letter_code
_entity_poly.pdbx_strand_id
1 'polypeptide(L)'
;MGKRLLNRWLKQPLLDVDEIKHRHDVVQMFVEDSELRESLKNCLKRVPDVERLTRKLERSRATLQDLVKLYQVSVRLSVVKDALERYEGELASAIEERSLKTIKADRDAVEEEIREAHEQAANDLDLPADKSLKLDKTMGARIQEHEEGGA
;
A
#
# COMPACT_ATOMS: atom_id res chain seq x y z
N MET A 1 -2.24 -10.75 -4.50
CA MET A 1 -3.56 -10.24 -4.06
C MET A 1 -4.54 -9.95 -5.21
N GLY A 2 -4.32 -8.92 -6.06
CA GLY A 2 -5.30 -8.49 -7.08
C GLY A 2 -5.81 -9.57 -8.06
N LYS A 3 -4.93 -10.43 -8.59
CA LYS A 3 -5.33 -11.55 -9.47
C LYS A 3 -6.36 -12.49 -8.83
N ARG A 4 -6.23 -12.76 -7.52
CA ARG A 4 -7.18 -13.63 -6.80
C ARG A 4 -8.53 -12.95 -6.64
N LEU A 5 -8.55 -11.64 -6.38
CA LEU A 5 -9.78 -10.86 -6.27
C LEU A 5 -10.53 -10.82 -7.60
N LEU A 6 -9.83 -10.55 -8.70
CA LEU A 6 -10.44 -10.55 -10.04
C LEU A 6 -11.07 -11.90 -10.39
N ASN A 7 -10.34 -12.99 -10.15
CA ASN A 7 -10.87 -14.35 -10.36
C ASN A 7 -12.10 -14.65 -9.50
N ARG A 8 -12.21 -14.05 -8.31
CA ARG A 8 -13.41 -14.17 -7.45
C ARG A 8 -14.58 -13.43 -8.08
N TRP A 9 -14.39 -12.18 -8.50
CA TRP A 9 -15.44 -11.37 -9.13
C TRP A 9 -15.98 -12.01 -10.41
N LEU A 10 -15.13 -12.64 -11.22
CA LEU A 10 -15.58 -13.37 -12.41
C LEU A 10 -16.48 -14.57 -12.09
N LYS A 11 -16.28 -15.22 -10.93
CA LYS A 11 -17.10 -16.36 -10.48
C LYS A 11 -18.33 -15.95 -9.69
N GLN A 12 -18.34 -14.73 -9.17
CA GLN A 12 -19.37 -14.18 -8.28
C GLN A 12 -19.77 -12.79 -8.80
N PRO A 13 -20.58 -12.74 -9.88
CA PRO A 13 -21.04 -11.48 -10.42
C PRO A 13 -21.92 -10.75 -9.40
N LEU A 14 -21.87 -9.42 -9.45
CA LEU A 14 -22.74 -8.58 -8.65
C LEU A 14 -24.17 -8.61 -9.18
N LEU A 15 -25.13 -8.51 -8.26
CA LEU A 15 -26.54 -8.38 -8.57
C LEU A 15 -27.09 -6.99 -8.22
N ASP A 16 -26.34 -6.21 -7.44
CA ASP A 16 -26.68 -4.86 -7.06
C ASP A 16 -26.27 -3.88 -8.17
N VAL A 17 -27.24 -3.13 -8.68
CA VAL A 17 -27.05 -2.15 -9.76
C VAL A 17 -26.16 -0.99 -9.30
N ASP A 18 -26.27 -0.55 -8.05
CA ASP A 18 -25.51 0.58 -7.55
C ASP A 18 -24.05 0.19 -7.33
N GLU A 19 -23.78 -1.03 -6.89
CA GLU A 19 -22.40 -1.54 -6.79
C GLU A 19 -21.77 -1.74 -8.19
N ILE A 20 -22.55 -2.14 -9.19
CA ILE A 20 -22.09 -2.24 -10.58
C ILE A 20 -21.72 -0.86 -11.12
N LYS A 21 -22.60 0.15 -10.97
CA LYS A 21 -22.34 1.52 -11.39
C LYS A 21 -21.09 2.07 -10.74
N HIS A 22 -20.98 1.92 -9.42
CA HIS A 22 -19.79 2.36 -8.69
C HIS A 22 -18.50 1.73 -9.24
N ARG A 23 -18.49 0.45 -9.60
CA ARG A 23 -17.32 -0.18 -10.25
C ARG A 23 -17.05 0.40 -11.63
N HIS A 24 -18.08 0.71 -12.41
CA HIS A 24 -17.93 1.35 -13.71
C HIS A 24 -17.35 2.75 -13.57
N ASP A 25 -17.81 3.55 -12.62
CA ASP A 25 -17.30 4.90 -12.36
C ASP A 25 -15.82 4.87 -12.01
N VAL A 26 -15.40 3.94 -11.13
CA VAL A 26 -13.98 3.76 -10.77
C VAL A 26 -13.15 3.34 -11.98
N VAL A 27 -13.66 2.47 -12.85
CA VAL A 27 -12.96 2.10 -14.09
C VAL A 27 -12.87 3.31 -15.04
N GLN A 28 -13.95 4.07 -15.19
CA GLN A 28 -14.02 5.25 -16.04
C GLN A 28 -12.96 6.29 -15.62
N MET A 29 -12.84 6.57 -14.33
CA MET A 29 -11.77 7.41 -13.77
C MET A 29 -10.39 6.97 -14.25
N PHE A 30 -10.07 5.68 -14.15
CA PHE A 30 -8.77 5.18 -14.61
C PHE A 30 -8.63 5.19 -16.12
N VAL A 31 -9.72 5.13 -16.89
CA VAL A 31 -9.69 5.22 -18.35
C VAL A 31 -9.35 6.65 -18.79
N GLU A 32 -10.00 7.63 -18.16
CA GLU A 32 -9.84 9.07 -18.43
C GLU A 32 -8.46 9.59 -17.99
N ASP A 33 -7.99 9.19 -16.80
CA ASP A 33 -6.69 9.59 -16.28
C ASP A 33 -5.64 8.49 -16.47
N SER A 34 -4.99 8.54 -17.64
CA SER A 34 -3.93 7.59 -17.99
C SER A 34 -2.68 7.71 -17.13
N GLU A 35 -2.37 8.91 -16.63
CA GLU A 35 -1.19 9.17 -15.80
C GLU A 35 -1.37 8.56 -14.41
N LEU A 36 -2.53 8.80 -13.78
CA LEU A 36 -2.93 8.18 -12.52
C LEU A 36 -2.88 6.65 -12.62
N ARG A 37 -3.45 6.09 -13.70
CA ARG A 37 -3.48 4.65 -13.94
C ARG A 37 -2.07 4.06 -14.03
N GLU A 38 -1.16 4.71 -14.75
CA GLU A 38 0.21 4.23 -14.93
C GLU A 38 1.04 4.35 -13.65
N SER A 39 0.94 5.49 -12.96
CA SER A 39 1.56 5.73 -11.66
C SER A 39 1.17 4.67 -10.63
N LEU A 40 -0.13 4.43 -10.48
CA LEU A 40 -0.64 3.43 -9.54
C LEU A 40 -0.27 2.01 -9.94
N LYS A 41 -0.32 1.67 -11.23
CA LYS A 41 0.11 0.35 -11.73
C LYS A 41 1.58 0.08 -11.39
N ASN A 42 2.45 1.07 -11.57
CA ASN A 42 3.88 0.97 -11.26
C ASN A 42 4.13 0.83 -9.75
N CYS A 43 3.37 1.56 -8.93
CA CYS A 43 3.43 1.43 -7.47
C CYS A 43 2.97 0.03 -7.01
N LEU A 44 1.79 -0.41 -7.43
CA LEU A 44 1.16 -1.67 -7.00
C LEU A 44 1.93 -2.91 -7.48
N LYS A 45 2.62 -2.85 -8.62
CA LYS A 45 3.46 -3.96 -9.11
C LYS A 45 4.58 -4.33 -8.13
N ARG A 46 5.06 -3.36 -7.35
CA ARG A 46 6.14 -3.52 -6.38
C ARG A 46 5.64 -3.80 -4.96
N VAL A 47 4.32 -3.83 -4.75
CA VAL A 47 3.71 -4.15 -3.46
C VAL A 47 3.71 -5.68 -3.27
N PRO A 48 4.40 -6.21 -2.23
CA PRO A 48 4.36 -7.63 -1.93
C PRO A 48 2.95 -8.06 -1.50
N ASP A 49 2.75 -9.36 -1.40
CA ASP A 49 1.48 -9.94 -1.00
C ASP A 49 1.22 -9.71 0.51
N VAL A 50 0.58 -8.57 0.83
CA VAL A 50 0.41 -8.06 2.21
C VAL A 50 -0.35 -9.02 3.11
N GLU A 51 -1.51 -9.54 2.68
CA GLU A 51 -2.29 -10.48 3.54
C GLU A 51 -1.49 -11.76 3.87
N ARG A 52 -0.52 -12.19 3.04
CA ARG A 52 0.40 -13.28 3.42
C ARG A 52 1.42 -12.83 4.47
N LEU A 53 1.91 -11.59 4.40
CA LEU A 53 2.84 -11.04 5.40
C LEU A 53 2.13 -10.86 6.75
N THR A 54 0.92 -10.29 6.77
CA THR A 54 0.10 -10.13 7.98
C THR A 54 -0.19 -11.48 8.64
N ARG A 55 -0.62 -12.49 7.88
CA ARG A 55 -0.84 -13.86 8.42
C ARG A 55 0.41 -14.52 9.01
N LYS A 56 1.61 -14.15 8.55
CA LYS A 56 2.86 -14.65 9.15
C LYS A 56 3.17 -13.93 10.46
N LEU A 57 2.86 -12.63 10.52
CA LEU A 57 3.04 -11.80 11.70
C LEU A 57 2.09 -12.23 12.83
N GLU A 58 0.80 -12.40 12.54
CA GLU A 58 -0.21 -12.92 13.48
C GLU A 58 0.18 -14.29 14.09
N ARG A 59 0.98 -15.07 13.37
CA ARG A 59 1.45 -16.40 13.79
C ARG A 59 2.82 -16.37 14.47
N SER A 60 3.37 -15.20 14.75
CA SER A 60 4.71 -14.99 15.34
C SER A 60 5.82 -15.73 14.58
N ARG A 61 5.66 -15.90 13.26
CA ARG A 61 6.63 -16.57 12.36
C ARG A 61 7.22 -15.62 11.33
N ALA A 62 7.02 -14.32 11.52
CA ALA A 62 7.60 -13.30 10.67
C ALA A 62 9.11 -13.20 10.89
N THR A 63 9.85 -13.06 9.80
CA THR A 63 11.29 -12.79 9.84
C THR A 63 11.55 -11.29 9.77
N LEU A 64 12.75 -10.83 10.16
CA LEU A 64 13.19 -9.44 9.95
C LEU A 64 12.99 -8.98 8.50
N GLN A 65 13.22 -9.86 7.53
CA GLN A 65 13.01 -9.56 6.11
C GLN A 65 11.52 -9.34 5.77
N ASP A 66 10.60 -10.03 6.46
CA ASP A 66 9.16 -9.81 6.29
C ASP A 66 8.74 -8.45 6.89
N LEU A 67 9.32 -8.04 8.02
CA LEU A 67 9.10 -6.70 8.61
C LEU A 67 9.60 -5.57 7.68
N VAL A 68 10.79 -5.73 7.10
CA VAL A 68 11.31 -4.76 6.12
C VAL A 68 10.39 -4.65 4.90
N LYS A 69 9.79 -5.76 4.45
CA LYS A 69 8.80 -5.74 3.35
C LYS A 69 7.53 -5.02 3.74
N LEU A 70 7.03 -5.19 4.96
CA LEU A 70 5.87 -4.45 5.48
C LEU A 70 6.17 -2.95 5.57
N TYR A 71 7.36 -2.57 6.03
CA TYR A 71 7.79 -1.18 6.02
C TYR A 71 7.84 -0.60 4.59
N GLN A 72 8.37 -1.36 3.63
CA GLN A 72 8.35 -0.95 2.22
C GLN A 72 6.92 -0.78 1.68
N VAL A 73 5.93 -1.52 2.20
CA VAL A 73 4.52 -1.33 1.85
C VAL A 73 4.01 0.00 2.42
N SER A 74 4.28 0.33 3.69
CA SER A 74 3.79 1.58 4.30
C SER A 74 4.33 2.83 3.58
N VAL A 75 5.59 2.81 3.16
CA VAL A 75 6.18 3.88 2.33
C VAL A 75 5.46 4.00 0.98
N ARG A 76 5.14 2.88 0.33
CA ARG A 76 4.43 2.88 -0.96
C ARG A 76 2.99 3.33 -0.85
N LEU A 77 2.31 3.04 0.27
CA LEU A 77 0.95 3.53 0.53
C LEU A 77 0.90 5.06 0.51
N SER A 78 1.97 5.72 0.98
CA SER A 78 2.07 7.18 0.90
C SER A 78 2.14 7.66 -0.54
N VAL A 79 2.90 6.99 -1.42
CA VAL A 79 2.95 7.32 -2.85
C VAL A 79 1.60 7.11 -3.53
N VAL A 80 0.88 6.03 -3.18
CA VAL A 80 -0.46 5.75 -3.69
C VAL A 80 -1.46 6.83 -3.25
N LYS A 81 -1.39 7.23 -1.98
CA LYS A 81 -2.17 8.33 -1.42
C LYS A 81 -1.91 9.63 -2.18
N ASP A 82 -0.65 10.00 -2.37
CA ASP A 82 -0.28 11.25 -3.05
C ASP A 82 -0.70 11.25 -4.53
N ALA A 83 -0.66 10.09 -5.20
CA ALA A 83 -1.16 9.96 -6.57
C ALA A 83 -2.69 10.13 -6.63
N LEU A 84 -3.43 9.55 -5.68
CA LEU A 84 -4.88 9.68 -5.59
C LEU A 84 -5.34 11.09 -5.17
N GLU A 85 -4.55 11.81 -4.37
CA GLU A 85 -4.83 13.20 -3.97
C GLU A 85 -4.70 14.20 -5.13
N ARG A 86 -3.96 13.86 -6.19
CA ARG A 86 -3.82 14.70 -7.39
C ARG A 86 -4.97 14.52 -8.38
N TYR A 87 -5.86 13.57 -8.15
CA TYR A 87 -7.00 13.35 -9.02
C TYR A 87 -8.08 14.41 -8.75
N GLU A 88 -8.44 15.17 -9.77
CA GLU A 88 -9.41 16.29 -9.67
C GLU A 88 -10.76 15.99 -10.33
N GLY A 89 -11.04 14.74 -10.72
CA GLY A 89 -12.27 14.38 -11.41
C GLY A 89 -13.47 14.13 -10.48
N GLU A 90 -14.59 13.70 -11.06
CA GLU A 90 -15.90 13.61 -10.37
C GLU A 90 -15.90 12.67 -9.15
N LEU A 91 -15.01 11.68 -9.12
CA LEU A 91 -14.88 10.75 -8.00
C LEU A 91 -13.94 11.22 -6.89
N ALA A 92 -13.31 12.40 -6.98
CA ALA A 92 -12.32 12.87 -6.02
C ALA A 92 -12.84 12.82 -4.56
N SER A 93 -14.06 13.31 -4.32
CA SER A 93 -14.69 13.27 -2.99
C SER A 93 -14.91 11.85 -2.47
N ALA A 94 -15.31 10.93 -3.36
CA ALA A 94 -15.53 9.53 -2.99
C ALA A 94 -14.20 8.80 -2.70
N ILE A 95 -13.13 9.13 -3.43
CA ILE A 95 -11.78 8.62 -3.19
C ILE A 95 -11.26 9.12 -1.84
N GLU A 96 -11.46 10.40 -1.53
CA GLU A 96 -11.03 10.97 -0.26
C GLU A 96 -11.73 10.29 0.93
N GLU A 97 -13.04 10.15 0.86
CA GLU A 97 -13.82 9.60 1.97
C GLU A 97 -13.56 8.11 2.19
N ARG A 98 -13.45 7.32 1.12
CA ARG A 98 -13.41 5.86 1.22
C ARG A 98 -11.99 5.29 1.12
N SER A 99 -11.18 5.80 0.20
CA SER A 99 -9.87 5.22 -0.11
C SER A 99 -8.76 5.89 0.71
N LEU A 100 -8.69 7.23 0.74
CA LEU A 100 -7.61 7.92 1.45
C LEU A 100 -7.67 7.74 2.97
N LYS A 101 -8.87 7.76 3.56
CA LYS A 101 -9.05 7.45 4.99
C LYS A 101 -8.57 6.04 5.34
N THR A 102 -8.94 5.05 4.52
CA THR A 102 -8.54 3.65 4.71
C THR A 102 -7.04 3.48 4.56
N ILE A 103 -6.43 4.06 3.52
CA ILE A 103 -4.98 3.99 3.28
C ILE A 103 -4.19 4.61 4.43
N LYS A 104 -4.66 5.74 4.99
CA LYS A 104 -4.05 6.36 6.18
C LYS A 104 -4.12 5.42 7.39
N ALA A 105 -5.31 4.90 7.69
CA ALA A 105 -5.51 3.98 8.82
C ALA A 105 -4.66 2.70 8.69
N ASP A 106 -4.64 2.08 7.50
CA ASP A 106 -3.85 0.87 7.24
C ASP A 106 -2.34 1.14 7.35
N ARG A 107 -1.88 2.31 6.91
CA ARG A 107 -0.49 2.72 7.06
C ARG A 107 -0.12 2.82 8.55
N ASP A 108 -0.93 3.52 9.33
CA ASP A 108 -0.68 3.73 10.76
C ASP A 108 -0.69 2.39 11.51
N ALA A 109 -1.63 1.49 11.18
CA ALA A 109 -1.68 0.14 11.74
C ALA A 109 -0.41 -0.68 11.45
N VAL A 110 0.09 -0.63 10.20
CA VAL A 110 1.34 -1.32 9.83
C VAL A 110 2.55 -0.72 10.55
N GLU A 111 2.60 0.61 10.72
CA GLU A 111 3.69 1.26 11.46
C GLU A 111 3.70 0.88 12.94
N GLU A 112 2.54 0.79 13.59
CA GLU A 112 2.42 0.33 14.98
C GLU A 112 2.79 -1.16 15.12
N GLU A 113 2.31 -2.03 14.23
CA GLU A 113 2.70 -3.46 14.23
C GLU A 113 4.22 -3.66 14.07
N ILE A 114 4.87 -2.86 13.21
CA ILE A 114 6.32 -2.91 13.06
C ILE A 114 7.03 -2.44 14.33
N ARG A 115 6.50 -1.41 15.01
CA ARG A 115 7.05 -0.90 16.27
C ARG A 115 6.97 -1.95 17.37
N GLU A 116 5.80 -2.58 17.53
CA GLU A 116 5.58 -3.64 18.53
C GLU A 116 6.50 -4.84 18.27
N ALA A 117 6.62 -5.29 17.02
CA ALA A 117 7.53 -6.39 16.65
C ALA A 117 9.00 -6.04 16.93
N HIS A 118 9.40 -4.78 16.75
CA HIS A 118 10.75 -4.31 17.06
C HIS A 118 11.01 -4.28 18.57
N GLU A 119 10.05 -3.80 19.37
CA GLU A 119 10.14 -3.77 20.83
C GLU A 119 10.22 -5.17 21.43
N GLN A 120 9.39 -6.11 20.94
CA GLN A 120 9.46 -7.52 21.32
C GLN A 120 10.85 -8.12 21.06
N ALA A 121 11.42 -7.87 19.87
CA ALA A 121 12.74 -8.37 19.51
C ALA A 121 13.87 -7.74 20.36
N ALA A 122 13.76 -6.45 20.71
CA ALA A 122 14.73 -5.78 21.57
C ALA A 122 14.73 -6.37 22.99
N ASN A 123 13.55 -6.65 23.54
CA ASN A 123 13.37 -7.28 24.84
C ASN A 123 13.92 -8.72 24.87
N ASP A 124 13.68 -9.51 23.81
CA ASP A 124 14.18 -10.89 23.71
C ASP A 124 15.72 -10.97 23.65
N LEU A 125 16.38 -9.91 23.18
CA LEU A 125 17.83 -9.80 23.01
C LEU A 125 18.54 -9.00 24.12
N ASP A 126 17.81 -8.55 25.14
CA ASP A 126 18.30 -7.73 26.25
C ASP A 126 19.04 -6.45 25.78
N LEU A 127 18.58 -5.89 24.66
CA LEU A 127 19.13 -4.69 24.03
C LEU A 127 18.26 -3.46 24.37
N PRO A 128 18.86 -2.30 24.69
CA PRO A 128 18.08 -1.08 24.88
C PRO A 128 17.38 -0.71 23.56
N ALA A 129 16.05 -0.58 23.61
CA ALA A 129 15.17 -0.24 22.48
C ALA A 129 15.50 1.11 21.80
N ASP A 130 16.42 1.89 22.36
CA ASP A 130 16.65 3.30 22.08
C ASP A 130 17.59 3.58 20.90
N LYS A 131 18.04 2.57 20.16
CA LYS A 131 18.56 2.77 18.80
C LYS A 131 17.39 2.92 17.83
N SER A 132 16.62 3.98 18.06
CA SER A 132 15.62 4.49 17.14
C SER A 132 16.17 4.45 15.73
N LEU A 133 15.55 3.63 14.87
CA LEU A 133 15.80 3.63 13.44
C LEU A 133 15.51 5.06 12.96
N LYS A 134 16.53 5.90 12.90
CA LYS A 134 16.50 7.14 12.12
C LYS A 134 16.45 6.72 10.67
N LEU A 135 15.27 6.31 10.23
CA LEU A 135 14.94 5.98 8.86
C LEU A 135 14.96 7.29 8.09
N ASP A 136 16.14 7.56 7.54
CA ASP A 136 16.44 8.73 6.76
C ASP A 136 15.41 8.86 5.64
N LYS A 137 14.73 10.02 5.57
CA LYS A 137 13.66 10.32 4.60
C LYS A 137 14.15 10.25 3.14
N THR A 138 15.45 10.07 2.94
CA THR A 138 16.18 10.00 1.68
C THR A 138 15.95 8.71 0.89
N MET A 139 15.42 7.63 1.49
CA MET A 139 15.11 6.40 0.73
C MET A 139 13.93 6.56 -0.25
N GLY A 140 13.06 7.55 -0.05
CA GLY A 140 12.03 7.92 -1.04
C GLY A 140 12.61 8.57 -2.28
N ALA A 141 13.70 9.33 -2.15
CA ALA A 141 14.32 10.09 -3.25
C ALA A 141 15.10 9.21 -4.24
N ARG A 142 15.66 8.08 -3.79
CA ARG A 142 16.44 7.16 -4.65
C ARG A 142 15.62 6.40 -5.69
N ILE A 143 14.29 6.49 -5.67
CA ILE A 143 13.44 5.82 -6.67
C ILE A 143 13.29 6.67 -7.95
N GLN A 144 13.62 7.97 -7.92
CA GLN A 144 13.50 8.86 -9.09
C GLN A 144 14.76 8.97 -9.98
N GLU A 145 15.94 8.53 -9.53
CA GLU A 145 17.19 8.79 -10.27
C GLU A 145 17.58 7.76 -11.34
N HIS A 146 16.77 6.72 -11.60
CA HIS A 146 17.15 5.64 -12.53
C HIS A 146 16.49 5.67 -13.92
N GLU A 147 15.80 6.75 -14.30
CA GLU A 147 15.18 6.89 -15.64
C GLU A 147 15.88 7.88 -16.60
N GLU A 148 17.00 8.50 -16.23
CA GLU A 148 17.80 9.32 -17.15
C GLU A 148 19.21 8.72 -17.34
N GLY A 149 19.36 7.85 -18.35
CA GLY A 149 20.65 7.23 -18.67
C GLY A 149 20.57 6.18 -19.75
N GLY A 150 20.13 6.57 -20.95
CA GLY A 150 20.07 5.69 -22.11
C GLY A 150 19.90 6.49 -23.40
N ALA A 151 20.98 7.14 -23.83
CA ALA A 151 21.24 7.51 -25.21
C ALA A 151 22.50 6.77 -25.67
#